data_AF-A0A6A7B8Y4-F1
#
_entry.id   AF-A0A6A7B8Y4-F1
#
_cell.length_a   1.000
_cell.length_b   1.000
_cell.length_c   1.000
_cell.angle_alpha   90.00
_cell.angle_beta   90.00
_cell.angle_gamma   90.00
#
_symmetry.space_group_name_H-M   'P 1'
#
loop_
_entity.id
_entity.type
_entity.pdbx_description
1 polymer ?
#
loop_
_entity_poly.entity_id
_entity_poly.type
_entity_poly.pdbx_seq_one_letter_code
_entity_poly.pdbx_strand_id
1 'polypeptide(L)'
;MNNYSFLDSNGQHQPRPPPSPSQGSVAGSQVNGAPQNGIPMVNGLQSGGQQTDMNHLWAVVQQLSQLLEENKAQTQGIVNGVAAIQGRAAEEGGGPVGLGMREVNGEITAATRAAEISHLQSQLTTANTTISTLSTANTSLNALLTDYEAAITLLLDKLRPYAYSQTSAVLAIHKHYQNLLDQERSTSLALRLEHAEWQAGLSRVAENARAALRGQSEVEEGLRRECKELAEENRVLRRMVGWEEREGSDDEGDKLQ
;
A
#
# COMPACT_ATOMS: atom_id res chain seq x y z
N MET A 1 3.85 14.47 -49.33
CA MET A 1 3.68 13.00 -49.29
C MET A 1 4.45 12.46 -48.09
N ASN A 2 3.74 11.90 -47.11
CA ASN A 2 4.14 10.73 -46.34
C ASN A 2 2.97 10.35 -45.42
N ASN A 3 2.18 9.40 -45.91
CA ASN A 3 1.16 8.66 -45.17
C ASN A 3 1.86 7.68 -44.23
N TYR A 4 1.49 7.70 -42.95
CA TYR A 4 1.55 6.49 -42.13
C TYR A 4 0.18 6.23 -41.53
N SER A 5 -0.43 5.21 -42.11
CA SER A 5 -1.63 4.50 -41.67
C SER A 5 -1.29 3.67 -40.43
N PHE A 6 -2.09 3.81 -39.37
CA PHE A 6 -2.17 2.85 -38.28
C PHE A 6 -3.63 2.75 -37.83
N LEU A 7 -4.44 2.13 -38.69
CA LEU A 7 -5.76 1.61 -38.35
C LEU A 7 -5.80 0.17 -38.87
N ASP A 8 -5.48 -0.80 -38.02
CA ASP A 8 -6.20 -2.08 -37.98
C ASP A 8 -5.85 -2.86 -36.70
N SER A 9 -6.74 -2.80 -35.72
CA SER A 9 -6.98 -3.93 -34.81
C SER A 9 -8.39 -3.79 -34.26
N ASN A 10 -9.30 -4.45 -34.96
CA ASN A 10 -10.66 -4.73 -34.56
C ASN A 10 -10.68 -5.45 -33.19
N GLY A 11 -11.01 -4.72 -32.13
CA GLY A 11 -11.21 -5.26 -30.79
C GLY A 11 -12.54 -4.77 -30.21
N GLN A 12 -13.54 -5.64 -30.21
CA GLN A 12 -14.83 -5.42 -29.56
C GLN A 12 -14.62 -5.08 -28.07
N HIS A 13 -15.01 -3.88 -27.67
CA HIS A 13 -14.96 -3.42 -26.28
C HIS A 13 -16.24 -3.85 -25.56
N GLN A 14 -16.19 -4.93 -24.77
CA GLN A 14 -17.11 -5.16 -23.65
C GLN A 14 -16.41 -4.77 -22.34
N PRO A 15 -17.05 -4.01 -21.43
CA PRO A 15 -16.47 -3.71 -20.13
C PRO A 15 -16.55 -4.96 -19.23
N ARG A 16 -15.38 -5.49 -18.82
CA ARG A 16 -15.29 -6.52 -17.77
C ARG A 16 -15.48 -5.87 -16.39
N PRO A 17 -16.26 -6.47 -15.47
CA PRO A 17 -16.31 -6.04 -14.07
C PRO A 17 -15.02 -6.37 -13.30
N PRO A 18 -14.64 -5.60 -12.27
CA PRO A 18 -13.45 -5.85 -11.47
C PRO A 18 -13.62 -7.06 -10.53
N PRO A 19 -12.53 -7.82 -10.24
CA PRO A 19 -12.58 -8.94 -9.31
C PRO A 19 -12.64 -8.47 -7.84
N SER A 20 -13.50 -9.14 -7.06
CA SER A 20 -13.67 -8.94 -5.61
C SER A 20 -12.43 -9.37 -4.79
N PRO A 21 -12.19 -8.78 -3.60
CA PRO A 21 -11.02 -9.07 -2.77
C PRO A 21 -11.16 -10.43 -2.07
N SER A 22 -10.11 -11.24 -2.17
CA SER A 22 -9.95 -12.52 -1.48
C SER A 22 -9.60 -12.30 0.00
N GLN A 23 -10.45 -12.82 0.89
CA GLN A 23 -10.10 -13.01 2.31
C GLN A 23 -9.12 -14.18 2.44
N GLY A 24 -8.00 -13.93 3.11
CA GLY A 24 -7.11 -14.96 3.58
C GLY A 24 -7.60 -15.56 4.90
N SER A 25 -7.46 -16.87 5.04
CA SER A 25 -7.30 -17.50 6.35
C SER A 25 -6.65 -18.88 6.19
N VAL A 26 -5.46 -18.97 6.76
CA VAL A 26 -4.67 -20.15 7.11
C VAL A 26 -5.50 -21.37 7.53
N ALA A 27 -5.33 -22.49 6.82
CA ALA A 27 -5.82 -23.80 7.25
C ALA A 27 -4.75 -24.43 8.16
N GLY A 28 -4.98 -24.33 9.47
CA GLY A 28 -4.23 -25.04 10.51
C GLY A 28 -4.66 -26.51 10.59
N SER A 29 -3.67 -27.38 10.65
CA SER A 29 -3.79 -28.83 10.86
C SER A 29 -4.45 -29.12 12.21
N GLN A 30 -5.54 -29.90 12.20
CA GLN A 30 -6.18 -30.42 13.40
C GLN A 30 -5.39 -31.61 13.96
N VAL A 31 -5.07 -31.54 15.26
CA VAL A 31 -4.87 -32.73 16.10
C VAL A 31 -5.70 -32.59 17.37
N ASN A 32 -6.43 -33.68 17.60
CA ASN A 32 -7.41 -34.04 18.62
C ASN A 32 -6.86 -34.02 20.07
N GLY A 33 -7.72 -33.70 21.06
CA GLY A 33 -7.37 -33.86 22.48
C GLY A 33 -8.39 -33.36 23.51
N ALA A 34 -9.40 -34.21 23.81
CA ALA A 34 -10.13 -34.40 25.07
C ALA A 34 -10.94 -33.25 25.74
N PRO A 35 -12.14 -33.54 26.30
CA PRO A 35 -12.98 -32.57 26.99
C PRO A 35 -12.74 -32.58 28.51
N GLN A 36 -12.61 -31.42 29.14
CA GLN A 36 -12.80 -31.34 30.59
C GLN A 36 -13.43 -30.01 31.03
N ASN A 37 -14.66 -30.16 31.53
CA ASN A 37 -15.48 -29.29 32.38
C ASN A 37 -14.93 -27.93 32.80
N GLY A 38 -15.66 -26.89 32.43
CA GLY A 38 -15.64 -25.60 33.10
C GLY A 38 -16.46 -25.61 34.41
N ILE A 39 -15.87 -25.04 35.46
CA ILE A 39 -16.56 -24.35 36.55
C ILE A 39 -15.72 -23.09 36.86
N PRO A 40 -16.30 -21.87 36.85
CA PRO A 40 -15.56 -20.63 37.06
C PRO A 40 -15.58 -20.15 38.52
N MET A 41 -14.52 -19.43 38.89
CA MET A 41 -14.45 -18.34 39.89
C MET A 41 -14.60 -18.66 41.38
N VAL A 42 -13.47 -18.69 42.11
CA VAL A 42 -13.35 -18.15 43.50
C VAL A 42 -11.92 -17.61 43.75
N ASN A 43 -11.81 -16.28 43.71
CA ASN A 43 -11.05 -15.40 44.61
C ASN A 43 -9.80 -15.95 45.35
N GLY A 44 -8.62 -15.52 44.91
CA GLY A 44 -7.38 -15.56 45.67
C GLY A 44 -6.25 -14.84 44.94
N LEU A 45 -5.68 -13.80 45.53
CA LEU A 45 -4.47 -13.14 45.03
C LEU A 45 -3.32 -14.15 44.94
N GLN A 46 -2.78 -14.44 43.75
CA GLN A 46 -1.49 -15.14 43.60
C GLN A 46 -0.65 -14.58 42.45
N SER A 47 0.13 -13.55 42.81
CA SER A 47 1.55 -13.37 42.49
C SER A 47 2.09 -13.92 41.16
N GLY A 48 2.03 -13.10 40.11
CA GLY A 48 2.92 -13.27 38.95
C GLY A 48 4.41 -13.16 39.30
N GLY A 49 4.76 -12.51 40.43
CA GLY A 49 6.13 -12.41 40.92
C GLY A 49 6.68 -13.73 41.48
N GLN A 50 5.85 -14.59 42.07
CA GLN A 50 6.29 -15.89 42.62
C GLN A 50 6.67 -16.88 41.51
N GLN A 51 6.01 -16.82 40.35
CA GLN A 51 6.37 -17.67 39.20
C GLN A 51 7.64 -17.16 38.50
N THR A 52 7.83 -15.85 38.41
CA THR A 52 9.08 -15.26 37.89
C THR A 52 10.26 -15.54 38.83
N ASP A 53 10.05 -15.44 40.14
CA ASP A 53 11.07 -15.78 41.14
C ASP A 53 11.43 -17.27 41.12
N MET A 54 10.44 -18.17 40.97
CA MET A 54 10.70 -19.59 40.78
C MET A 54 11.56 -19.90 39.54
N ASN A 55 11.31 -19.22 38.42
CA ASN A 55 12.13 -19.38 37.22
C ASN A 55 13.55 -18.80 37.40
N HIS A 56 13.68 -17.70 38.15
CA HIS A 56 14.97 -17.10 38.48
C HIS A 56 15.78 -17.99 39.44
N LEU A 57 15.17 -18.52 40.49
CA LEU A 57 15.80 -19.46 41.41
C LEU A 57 16.26 -20.73 40.68
N TRP A 58 15.47 -21.24 39.73
CA TRP A 58 15.86 -22.39 38.93
C TRP A 58 17.08 -22.10 38.05
N ALA A 59 17.14 -20.91 37.42
CA ALA A 59 18.31 -20.48 36.65
C ALA A 59 19.56 -20.31 37.53
N VAL A 60 19.42 -19.75 38.73
CA VAL A 60 20.53 -19.59 39.69
C VAL A 60 21.02 -20.94 40.21
N VAL A 61 20.12 -21.88 40.50
CA VAL A 61 20.49 -23.25 40.91
C VAL A 61 21.23 -23.98 39.79
N GLN A 62 20.79 -23.80 38.54
CA GLN A 62 21.48 -24.37 37.39
C GLN A 62 22.89 -23.80 37.21
N GLN A 63 23.05 -22.49 37.40
CA GLN A 63 24.34 -21.82 37.37
C GLN A 63 25.26 -22.28 38.51
N LEU A 64 24.74 -22.41 39.74
CA LEU A 64 25.52 -22.91 40.87
C LEU A 64 25.95 -24.37 40.69
N SER A 65 25.08 -25.20 40.09
CA SER A 65 25.41 -26.60 39.76
C SER A 65 26.58 -26.67 38.77
N GLN A 66 26.55 -25.81 37.75
CA GLN A 66 27.63 -25.72 36.76
C GLN A 66 28.96 -25.26 37.40
N LEU A 67 28.91 -24.26 38.30
CA LEU A 67 30.08 -23.81 39.05
C LEU A 67 30.62 -24.89 40.00
N LEU A 68 29.75 -25.68 40.63
CA LEU A 68 30.15 -26.75 41.54
C LEU A 68 30.80 -27.92 40.79
N GLU A 69 30.33 -28.23 39.59
CA GLU A 69 30.96 -29.21 38.69
C GLU A 69 32.32 -28.73 38.20
N GLU A 70 32.44 -27.44 37.84
CA GLU A 70 33.73 -26.83 37.50
C GLU A 70 34.72 -26.87 38.67
N ASN A 71 34.26 -26.57 39.89
CA ASN A 71 35.11 -26.62 41.08
C ASN A 71 35.60 -28.05 41.40
N LYS A 72 34.73 -29.05 41.20
CA LYS A 72 35.11 -30.47 41.30
C LYS A 72 36.15 -30.86 40.27
N ALA A 73 35.97 -30.46 39.01
CA ALA A 73 36.93 -30.72 37.95
C ALA A 73 38.30 -30.07 38.22
N GLN A 74 38.31 -28.82 38.70
CA GLN A 74 39.54 -28.13 39.12
C GLN A 74 40.22 -28.84 40.30
N THR A 75 39.45 -29.25 41.31
CA THR A 75 39.99 -29.98 42.48
C THR A 75 40.55 -31.34 42.06
N GLN A 76 39.88 -32.05 41.15
CA GLN A 76 40.37 -33.32 40.60
C GLN A 76 41.66 -33.12 39.81
N GLY A 77 41.78 -32.02 39.05
CA GLY A 77 43.02 -31.62 38.38
C GLY A 77 44.16 -31.38 39.37
N ILE A 78 43.89 -30.69 40.48
CA ILE A 78 44.88 -30.46 41.55
C ILE A 78 45.28 -31.77 42.23
N VAL A 79 44.32 -32.64 42.58
CA VAL A 79 44.61 -33.93 43.22
C VAL A 79 45.42 -34.84 42.31
N ASN A 80 45.11 -34.89 41.01
CA ASN A 80 45.90 -35.63 40.03
C ASN A 80 47.31 -35.03 39.86
N GLY A 81 47.43 -33.71 39.89
CA GLY A 81 48.73 -33.02 39.88
C GLY A 81 49.58 -33.34 41.11
N VAL A 82 48.96 -33.34 42.30
CA VAL A 82 49.63 -33.71 43.56
C VAL A 82 50.03 -35.18 43.57
N ALA A 83 49.16 -36.09 43.12
CA ALA A 83 49.48 -37.50 42.99
C ALA A 83 50.64 -37.76 42.02
N ALA A 84 50.72 -37.00 40.93
CA ALA A 84 51.84 -37.08 39.98
C ALA A 84 53.17 -36.55 40.56
N ILE A 85 53.12 -35.56 41.45
CA ILE A 85 54.31 -35.04 42.16
C ILE A 85 54.74 -36.04 43.24
N GLN A 86 53.79 -36.61 43.98
CA GLN A 86 54.06 -37.60 45.02
C GLN A 86 54.54 -38.93 44.44
N GLY A 87 54.03 -39.35 43.29
CA GLY A 87 54.52 -40.49 42.53
C GLY A 87 55.97 -40.30 42.09
N ARG A 88 56.33 -39.11 41.58
CA ARG A 88 57.74 -38.79 41.27
C ARG A 88 58.64 -38.77 42.51
N ALA A 89 58.16 -38.23 43.62
CA ALA A 89 58.92 -38.20 44.88
C ALA A 89 59.07 -39.60 45.53
N ALA A 90 58.20 -40.55 45.20
CA ALA A 90 58.26 -41.93 45.69
C ALA A 90 59.07 -42.86 44.77
N GLU A 91 59.05 -42.64 43.45
CA GLU A 91 59.94 -43.33 42.49
C GLU A 91 61.40 -42.87 42.67
N GLU A 92 61.62 -41.64 43.12
CA GLU A 92 62.94 -41.07 43.45
C GLU A 92 63.35 -41.41 44.90
N GLY A 93 63.25 -42.70 45.24
CA GLY A 93 63.43 -43.23 46.58
C GLY A 93 64.73 -42.81 47.29
N GLY A 94 64.57 -42.19 48.46
CA GLY A 94 65.30 -42.49 49.70
C GLY A 94 66.82 -42.25 49.76
N GLY A 95 67.21 -41.10 50.34
CA GLY A 95 68.43 -40.97 51.16
C GLY A 95 69.70 -40.43 50.48
N PRO A 96 70.65 -39.88 51.26
CA PRO A 96 71.45 -38.71 50.85
C PRO A 96 72.84 -39.06 50.32
N VAL A 97 73.05 -38.97 49.00
CA VAL A 97 74.36 -38.81 48.33
C VAL A 97 74.05 -38.07 47.02
N GLY A 98 74.42 -36.82 46.79
CA GLY A 98 75.77 -36.28 46.90
C GLY A 98 76.30 -36.00 45.48
N LEU A 99 75.84 -34.88 44.90
CA LEU A 99 76.54 -34.04 43.91
C LEU A 99 77.23 -34.77 42.72
N GLY A 100 76.47 -35.40 41.82
CA GLY A 100 77.04 -35.87 40.54
C GLY A 100 76.05 -35.99 39.39
N MET A 101 74.83 -36.48 39.63
CA MET A 101 73.78 -36.54 38.58
C MET A 101 72.77 -35.40 38.64
N ARG A 102 72.82 -34.55 39.68
CA ARG A 102 71.90 -33.43 39.84
C ARG A 102 72.22 -32.26 38.90
N GLU A 103 73.47 -32.14 38.47
CA GLU A 103 73.89 -31.10 37.52
C GLU A 103 73.45 -31.47 36.11
N VAL A 104 73.71 -32.69 35.63
CA VAL A 104 73.33 -33.10 34.26
C VAL A 104 71.81 -33.26 34.08
N ASN A 105 71.11 -33.81 35.08
CA ASN A 105 69.66 -33.97 35.03
C ASN A 105 68.94 -32.64 35.34
N GLY A 106 69.52 -31.77 36.19
CA GLY A 106 69.03 -30.42 36.43
C GLY A 106 69.23 -29.49 35.24
N GLU A 107 70.31 -29.66 34.47
CA GLU A 107 70.64 -28.85 33.29
C GLU A 107 69.86 -29.32 32.04
N ILE A 108 69.66 -30.63 31.85
CA ILE A 108 68.72 -31.16 30.85
C ILE A 108 67.28 -30.73 31.18
N THR A 109 66.87 -30.76 32.44
CA THR A 109 65.54 -30.30 32.89
C THR A 109 65.39 -28.77 32.81
N ALA A 110 66.46 -28.01 33.02
CA ALA A 110 66.45 -26.54 32.87
C ALA A 110 66.43 -26.12 31.39
N ALA A 111 67.19 -26.79 30.53
CA ALA A 111 67.24 -26.51 29.09
C ALA A 111 65.91 -26.89 28.40
N THR A 112 65.33 -28.04 28.75
CA THR A 112 63.99 -28.44 28.26
C THR A 112 62.90 -27.50 28.75
N ARG A 113 62.93 -27.10 30.04
CA ARG A 113 62.01 -26.09 30.58
C ARG A 113 62.17 -24.72 29.90
N ALA A 114 63.40 -24.29 29.61
CA ALA A 114 63.64 -23.03 28.90
C ALA A 114 63.11 -23.08 27.46
N ALA A 115 63.28 -24.21 26.77
CA ALA A 115 62.71 -24.43 25.43
C ALA A 115 61.17 -24.44 25.45
N GLU A 116 60.56 -25.08 26.47
CA GLU A 116 59.11 -25.09 26.67
C GLU A 116 58.56 -23.69 26.97
N ILE A 117 59.22 -22.93 27.84
CA ILE A 117 58.86 -21.53 28.13
C ILE A 117 58.96 -20.67 26.87
N SER A 118 60.04 -20.80 26.09
CA SER A 118 60.20 -20.11 24.80
C SER A 118 59.09 -20.49 23.82
N HIS A 119 58.72 -21.77 23.76
CA HIS A 119 57.64 -22.25 22.89
C HIS A 119 56.29 -21.67 23.30
N LEU A 120 55.97 -21.70 24.59
CA LEU A 120 54.74 -21.11 25.14
C LEU A 120 54.70 -19.58 24.94
N GLN A 121 55.83 -18.89 25.09
CA GLN A 121 55.93 -17.46 24.79
C GLN A 121 55.67 -17.15 23.32
N SER A 122 56.20 -17.97 22.40
CA SER A 122 55.94 -17.85 20.97
C SER A 122 54.47 -18.10 20.62
N GLN A 123 53.87 -19.15 21.21
CA GLN A 123 52.44 -19.42 21.05
C GLN A 123 51.57 -18.29 21.59
N LEU A 124 51.88 -17.77 22.78
CA LEU A 124 51.16 -16.65 23.40
C LEU A 124 51.29 -15.38 22.57
N THR A 125 52.46 -15.10 22.01
CA THR A 125 52.68 -13.96 21.11
C THR A 125 51.84 -14.13 19.84
N THR A 126 51.82 -15.33 19.25
CA THR A 126 51.02 -15.64 18.06
C THR A 126 49.53 -15.55 18.33
N ALA A 127 49.06 -16.04 19.48
CA ALA A 127 47.66 -15.93 19.88
C ALA A 127 47.26 -14.46 20.11
N ASN A 128 48.12 -13.65 20.73
CA ASN A 128 47.84 -12.24 20.93
C ASN A 128 47.80 -11.45 19.62
N THR A 129 48.67 -11.77 18.65
CA THR A 129 48.61 -11.12 17.34
C THR A 129 47.36 -11.51 16.56
N THR A 130 46.93 -12.78 16.61
CA THR A 130 45.67 -13.20 15.96
C THR A 130 44.44 -12.61 16.62
N ILE A 131 44.41 -12.50 17.96
CA ILE A 131 43.34 -11.80 18.68
C ILE A 131 43.29 -10.33 18.26
N SER A 132 44.45 -9.67 18.16
CA SER A 132 44.51 -8.28 17.72
C SER A 132 43.99 -8.11 16.30
N THR A 133 44.38 -8.98 15.35
CA THR A 133 43.91 -8.87 13.96
C THR A 133 42.43 -9.15 13.85
N LEU A 134 41.92 -10.20 14.51
CA LEU A 134 40.49 -10.51 14.58
C LEU A 134 39.69 -9.36 15.21
N SER A 135 40.19 -8.74 16.28
CA SER A 135 39.56 -7.59 16.92
C SER A 135 39.47 -6.38 15.97
N THR A 136 40.56 -6.08 15.25
CA THR A 136 40.53 -4.99 14.26
C THR A 136 39.58 -5.29 13.10
N ALA A 137 39.53 -6.53 12.61
CA ALA A 137 38.61 -6.94 11.56
C ALA A 137 37.15 -6.86 12.02
N ASN A 138 36.86 -7.32 13.24
CA ASN A 138 35.52 -7.24 13.82
C ASN A 138 35.08 -5.78 14.02
N THR A 139 35.97 -4.91 14.49
CA THR A 139 35.70 -3.47 14.60
C THR A 139 35.39 -2.85 13.24
N SER A 140 36.16 -3.20 12.20
CA SER A 140 35.91 -2.74 10.83
C SER A 140 34.58 -3.23 10.28
N LEU A 141 34.19 -4.48 10.54
CA LEU A 141 32.92 -5.03 10.10
C LEU A 141 31.73 -4.37 10.81
N ASN A 142 31.85 -4.09 12.12
CA ASN A 142 30.81 -3.37 12.86
C ASN A 142 30.66 -1.92 12.36
N ALA A 143 31.75 -1.25 12.02
CA ALA A 143 31.69 0.08 11.41
C ALA A 143 30.93 0.03 10.07
N LEU A 144 31.27 -0.93 9.21
CA LEU A 144 30.59 -1.11 7.92
C LEU A 144 29.10 -1.45 8.08
N LEU A 145 28.74 -2.29 9.07
CA LEU A 145 27.34 -2.59 9.39
C LEU A 145 26.59 -1.31 9.77
N THR A 146 27.19 -0.48 10.62
CA THR A 146 26.62 0.80 11.05
C THR A 146 26.41 1.75 9.85
N ASP A 147 27.37 1.81 8.93
CA ASP A 147 27.26 2.61 7.70
C ASP A 147 26.13 2.11 6.79
N TYR A 148 25.97 0.79 6.64
CA TYR A 148 24.86 0.21 5.88
C TYR A 148 23.50 0.49 6.54
N GLU A 149 23.40 0.37 7.85
CA GLU A 149 22.18 0.71 8.59
C GLU A 149 21.80 2.18 8.41
N ALA A 150 22.78 3.08 8.49
CA ALA A 150 22.57 4.51 8.24
C ALA A 150 22.14 4.78 6.79
N ALA A 151 22.80 4.15 5.82
CA ALA A 151 22.47 4.30 4.40
C ALA A 151 21.07 3.79 4.06
N ILE A 152 20.68 2.63 4.60
CA ILE A 152 19.34 2.07 4.42
C ILE A 152 18.29 2.96 5.08
N THR A 153 18.57 3.47 6.28
CA THR A 153 17.66 4.38 6.98
C THR A 153 17.42 5.65 6.17
N LEU A 154 18.49 6.25 5.63
CA LEU A 154 18.40 7.42 4.76
C LEU A 154 17.62 7.11 3.47
N LEU A 155 17.90 5.97 2.84
CA LEU A 155 17.22 5.55 1.63
C LEU A 155 15.72 5.39 1.90
N LEU A 156 15.34 4.71 2.97
CA LEU A 156 13.94 4.53 3.36
C LEU A 156 13.25 5.86 3.69
N ASP A 157 13.96 6.79 4.34
CA ASP A 157 13.46 8.14 4.64
C ASP A 157 13.18 8.96 3.38
N LYS A 158 13.90 8.73 2.27
CA LYS A 158 13.65 9.43 1.00
C LYS A 158 12.71 8.68 0.06
N LEU A 159 12.82 7.35 0.00
CA LEU A 159 12.03 6.53 -0.90
C LEU A 159 10.55 6.53 -0.53
N ARG A 160 10.23 6.40 0.76
CA ARG A 160 8.83 6.36 1.21
C ARG A 160 8.05 7.63 0.85
N PRO A 161 8.50 8.86 1.20
CA PRO A 161 7.79 10.07 0.81
C PRO A 161 7.81 10.29 -0.70
N TYR A 162 8.88 9.91 -1.40
CA TYR A 162 8.92 10.00 -2.86
C TYR A 162 7.86 9.12 -3.53
N ALA A 163 7.79 7.83 -3.15
CA ALA A 163 6.80 6.91 -3.71
C ALA A 163 5.37 7.37 -3.40
N TYR A 164 5.11 7.85 -2.18
CA TYR A 164 3.81 8.41 -1.80
C TYR A 164 3.47 9.68 -2.59
N SER A 165 4.39 10.63 -2.69
CA SER A 165 4.20 11.86 -3.46
C SER A 165 3.95 11.55 -4.94
N GLN A 166 4.69 10.61 -5.51
CA GLN A 166 4.56 10.23 -6.92
C GLN A 166 3.21 9.58 -7.20
N THR A 167 2.80 8.61 -6.37
CA THR A 167 1.49 7.96 -6.51
C THR A 167 0.35 8.96 -6.32
N SER A 168 0.47 9.87 -5.36
CA SER A 168 -0.48 10.97 -5.15
C SER A 168 -0.59 11.88 -6.37
N ALA A 169 0.55 12.28 -6.96
CA ALA A 169 0.59 13.14 -8.14
C ALA A 169 -0.06 12.45 -9.36
N VAL A 170 0.27 11.18 -9.61
CA VAL A 170 -0.34 10.39 -10.69
C VAL A 170 -1.85 10.30 -10.51
N LEU A 171 -2.31 10.02 -9.28
CA LEU A 171 -3.73 9.91 -8.97
C LEU A 171 -4.45 11.26 -9.11
N ALA A 172 -3.81 12.37 -8.71
CA ALA A 172 -4.33 13.72 -8.91
C ALA A 172 -4.50 14.04 -10.40
N ILE A 173 -3.53 13.68 -11.24
CA ILE A 173 -3.61 13.84 -12.70
C ILE A 173 -4.77 13.04 -13.27
N HIS A 174 -4.90 11.76 -12.90
CA HIS A 174 -6.02 10.93 -13.36
C HIS A 174 -7.38 11.51 -12.95
N LYS A 175 -7.52 11.94 -11.69
CA LYS A 175 -8.74 12.62 -11.22
C LYS A 175 -9.02 13.89 -12.00
N HIS A 176 -8.01 14.71 -12.26
CA HIS A 176 -8.16 15.95 -13.01
C HIS A 176 -8.67 15.69 -14.44
N TYR A 177 -8.06 14.76 -15.16
CA TYR A 177 -8.52 14.41 -16.51
C TYR A 177 -9.90 13.76 -16.52
N GLN A 178 -10.21 12.93 -15.53
CA GLN A 178 -11.55 12.36 -15.38
C GLN A 178 -12.60 13.47 -15.20
N ASN A 179 -12.33 14.43 -14.31
CA ASN A 179 -13.23 15.57 -14.10
C ASN A 179 -13.39 16.41 -15.38
N LEU A 180 -12.30 16.66 -16.12
CA LEU A 180 -12.36 17.41 -17.37
C LEU A 180 -13.20 16.68 -18.43
N LEU A 181 -13.04 15.36 -18.55
CA LEU A 181 -13.85 14.54 -19.47
C LEU A 181 -15.33 14.55 -19.09
N ASP A 182 -15.64 14.45 -17.79
CA ASP A 182 -17.02 14.47 -17.33
C ASP A 182 -17.63 15.87 -17.47
N GLN A 183 -16.84 16.93 -17.29
CA GLN A 183 -17.25 18.30 -17.59
C GLN A 183 -17.58 18.46 -19.07
N GLU A 184 -16.70 18.06 -19.98
CA GLU A 184 -16.93 18.12 -21.43
C GLU A 184 -18.17 17.31 -21.88
N ARG A 185 -18.40 16.15 -21.26
CA ARG A 185 -19.63 15.37 -21.51
C ARG A 185 -20.86 16.11 -21.04
N SER A 186 -20.81 16.73 -19.86
CA SER A 186 -21.92 17.48 -19.30
C SER A 186 -22.25 18.75 -20.11
N THR A 187 -21.23 19.48 -20.58
CA THR A 187 -21.40 20.67 -21.42
C THR A 187 -21.96 20.27 -22.79
N SER A 188 -21.43 19.19 -23.38
CA SER A 188 -21.93 18.64 -24.65
C SER A 188 -23.40 18.21 -24.55
N LEU A 189 -23.78 17.58 -23.44
CA LEU A 189 -25.17 17.18 -23.17
C LEU A 189 -26.05 18.45 -23.02
N ALA A 190 -25.62 19.41 -22.21
CA ALA A 190 -26.34 20.66 -21.99
C ALA A 190 -26.60 21.42 -23.30
N LEU A 191 -25.59 21.55 -24.17
CA LEU A 191 -25.74 22.20 -25.48
C LEU A 191 -26.73 21.46 -26.39
N ARG A 192 -26.77 20.13 -26.34
CA ARG A 192 -27.75 19.34 -27.11
C ARG A 192 -29.17 19.50 -26.58
N LEU A 193 -29.34 19.57 -25.26
CA LEU A 193 -30.65 19.86 -24.65
C LEU A 193 -31.13 21.26 -25.02
N GLU A 194 -30.27 22.26 -24.89
CA GLU A 194 -30.59 23.64 -25.30
C GLU A 194 -30.98 23.67 -26.78
N HIS A 195 -30.20 23.03 -27.66
CA HIS A 195 -30.55 22.99 -29.08
C HIS A 195 -31.92 22.35 -29.33
N ALA A 196 -32.24 21.25 -28.65
CA ALA A 196 -33.54 20.59 -28.75
C ALA A 196 -34.68 21.49 -28.22
N GLU A 197 -34.45 22.22 -27.13
CA GLU A 197 -35.41 23.18 -26.57
C GLU A 197 -35.66 24.34 -27.53
N TRP A 198 -34.60 24.88 -28.14
CA TRP A 198 -34.72 25.95 -29.13
C TRP A 198 -35.43 25.49 -30.40
N GLN A 199 -35.13 24.28 -30.89
CA GLN A 199 -35.83 23.68 -32.02
C GLN A 199 -37.32 23.48 -31.73
N ALA A 200 -37.66 22.99 -30.52
CA ALA A 200 -39.05 22.85 -30.08
C ALA A 200 -39.74 24.22 -29.87
N GLY A 201 -39.01 25.22 -29.37
CA GLY A 201 -39.52 26.59 -29.25
C GLY A 201 -39.84 27.20 -30.61
N LEU A 202 -38.94 27.04 -31.58
CA LEU A 202 -39.13 27.53 -32.94
C LEU A 202 -40.29 26.82 -33.65
N SER A 203 -40.44 25.50 -33.46
CA SER A 203 -41.57 24.76 -34.05
C SER A 203 -42.92 25.26 -33.51
N ARG A 204 -43.02 25.53 -32.19
CA ARG A 204 -44.21 26.12 -31.57
C ARG A 204 -44.49 27.53 -32.07
N VAL A 205 -43.46 28.37 -32.22
CA VAL A 205 -43.63 29.73 -32.79
C VAL A 205 -44.10 29.66 -34.24
N ALA A 206 -43.52 28.78 -35.06
CA ALA A 206 -43.94 28.59 -36.45
C ALA A 206 -45.39 28.07 -36.55
N GLU A 207 -45.80 27.17 -35.67
CA GLU A 207 -47.18 26.69 -35.58
C GLU A 207 -48.14 27.81 -35.18
N ASN A 208 -47.81 28.58 -34.13
CA ASN A 208 -48.60 29.73 -33.70
C ASN A 208 -48.71 30.80 -34.81
N ALA A 209 -47.63 31.08 -35.53
CA ALA A 209 -47.64 32.04 -36.64
C ALA A 209 -48.56 31.57 -37.79
N ARG A 210 -48.49 30.28 -38.15
CA ARG A 210 -49.42 29.69 -39.14
C ARG A 210 -50.86 29.71 -38.65
N ALA A 211 -51.10 29.42 -37.38
CA ALA A 211 -52.43 29.48 -36.78
C ALA A 211 -52.99 30.91 -36.77
N ALA A 212 -52.17 31.92 -36.45
CA ALA A 212 -52.56 33.32 -36.49
C ALA A 212 -52.91 33.78 -37.93
N LEU A 213 -52.11 33.41 -38.93
CA LEU A 213 -52.40 33.70 -40.33
C LEU A 213 -53.71 33.04 -40.80
N ARG A 214 -53.95 31.78 -40.41
CA ARG A 214 -55.22 31.10 -40.70
C ARG A 214 -56.40 31.80 -40.04
N GLY A 215 -56.28 32.14 -38.76
CA GLY A 215 -57.31 32.88 -38.03
C GLY A 215 -57.60 34.24 -38.67
N GLN A 216 -56.58 34.98 -39.11
CA GLN A 216 -56.77 36.22 -39.86
C GLN A 216 -57.53 35.98 -41.17
N SER A 217 -57.13 34.97 -41.97
CA SER A 217 -57.84 34.67 -43.22
C SER A 217 -59.29 34.27 -42.99
N GLU A 218 -59.58 33.50 -41.94
CA GLU A 218 -60.95 33.11 -41.58
C GLU A 218 -61.79 34.32 -41.16
N VAL A 219 -61.22 35.25 -40.39
CA VAL A 219 -61.89 36.51 -40.01
C VAL A 219 -62.16 37.38 -41.24
N GLU A 220 -61.17 37.55 -42.12
CA GLU A 220 -61.35 38.32 -43.36
C GLU A 220 -62.39 37.71 -44.30
N GLU A 221 -62.40 36.38 -44.46
CA GLU A 221 -63.43 35.69 -45.22
C GLU A 221 -64.81 35.84 -44.58
N GLY A 222 -64.91 35.76 -43.25
CA GLY A 222 -66.15 35.98 -42.50
C GLY A 222 -66.72 37.39 -42.75
N LEU A 223 -65.89 38.42 -42.61
CA LEU A 223 -66.29 39.80 -42.88
C LEU A 223 -66.67 40.03 -44.35
N ARG A 224 -65.93 39.43 -45.29
CA ARG A 224 -66.29 39.48 -46.72
C ARG A 224 -67.65 38.83 -47.00
N ARG A 225 -67.97 37.72 -46.33
CA ARG A 225 -69.28 37.05 -46.45
C ARG A 225 -70.40 37.90 -45.86
N GLU A 226 -70.20 38.46 -44.67
CA GLU A 226 -71.18 39.34 -44.02
C GLU A 226 -71.45 40.61 -44.84
N CYS A 227 -70.40 41.26 -45.38
CA CYS A 227 -70.57 42.40 -46.28
C CYS A 227 -71.37 42.04 -47.54
N LYS A 228 -71.14 40.86 -48.12
CA LYS A 228 -71.91 40.36 -49.27
C LYS A 228 -73.37 40.09 -48.92
N GLU A 229 -73.63 39.46 -47.78
CA GLU A 229 -74.98 39.19 -47.25
C GLU A 229 -75.74 40.51 -46.98
N LEU A 230 -75.09 41.47 -46.33
CA LEU A 230 -75.66 42.80 -46.11
C LEU A 230 -75.89 43.54 -47.43
N ALA A 231 -75.01 43.39 -48.42
CA ALA A 231 -75.17 44.00 -49.73
C ALA A 231 -76.38 43.42 -50.49
N GLU A 232 -76.58 42.09 -50.47
CA GLU A 232 -77.77 41.48 -51.06
C GLU A 232 -79.05 41.86 -50.33
N GLU A 233 -79.05 41.92 -48.99
CA GLU A 233 -80.19 42.38 -48.20
C GLU A 233 -80.52 43.83 -48.56
N ASN A 234 -79.52 44.72 -48.60
CA ASN A 234 -79.71 46.12 -48.99
C ASN A 234 -80.29 46.23 -50.41
N ARG A 235 -79.83 45.37 -51.33
CA ARG A 235 -80.37 45.31 -52.70
C ARG A 235 -81.84 44.91 -52.71
N VAL A 236 -82.21 43.89 -51.95
CA VAL A 236 -83.60 43.42 -51.84
C VAL A 236 -84.49 44.46 -51.16
N LEU A 237 -84.04 45.06 -50.06
CA LEU A 237 -84.76 46.14 -49.37
C LEU A 237 -85.00 47.35 -50.28
N ARG A 238 -83.99 47.79 -51.05
CA ARG A 238 -84.13 48.88 -52.03
C ARG A 238 -85.14 48.56 -53.13
N ARG A 239 -85.12 47.32 -53.63
CA ARG A 239 -86.11 46.84 -54.59
C ARG A 239 -87.53 46.87 -54.02
N MET A 240 -87.73 46.51 -52.75
CA MET A 240 -89.05 46.55 -52.10
C MET A 240 -89.57 47.98 -51.88
N VAL A 241 -88.69 48.95 -51.66
CA VAL A 241 -89.06 50.38 -51.48
C VAL A 241 -89.14 51.13 -52.82
N GLY A 242 -88.76 50.49 -53.93
CA GLY A 242 -88.81 51.08 -55.28
C GLY A 242 -87.70 52.12 -55.54
N TRP A 243 -86.61 52.05 -54.79
CA TRP A 243 -85.41 52.86 -55.03
C TRP A 243 -84.50 52.17 -56.04
N GLU A 244 -83.82 52.95 -56.89
CA GLU A 244 -82.88 52.44 -57.90
C GLU A 244 -81.78 51.59 -57.24
N GLU A 245 -81.47 50.43 -57.84
CA GLU A 245 -80.38 49.57 -57.36
C GLU A 245 -79.07 50.32 -57.55
N ARG A 246 -78.32 50.53 -56.46
CA ARG A 246 -76.96 51.06 -56.56
C ARG A 246 -76.11 49.94 -57.19
N GLU A 247 -75.44 50.23 -58.31
CA GLU A 247 -74.48 49.29 -58.91
C GLU A 247 -73.47 48.86 -57.83
N GLY A 248 -73.26 47.54 -57.73
CA GLY A 248 -72.49 46.93 -56.65
C GLY A 248 -71.06 47.43 -56.64
N SER A 249 -70.59 47.87 -55.49
CA SER A 249 -69.20 48.28 -55.24
C SER A 249 -68.19 47.13 -55.31
N ASP A 250 -68.61 45.92 -55.69
CA ASP A 250 -67.79 44.71 -55.70
C ASP A 250 -66.84 44.64 -56.91
N ASP A 251 -67.08 45.41 -57.98
CA ASP A 251 -66.28 45.35 -59.22
C ASP A 251 -64.92 46.10 -59.17
N GLU A 252 -64.65 46.87 -58.10
CA GLU A 252 -63.37 47.61 -57.98
C GLU A 252 -62.29 46.89 -57.14
N GLY A 253 -62.64 45.84 -56.39
CA GLY A 253 -61.70 45.19 -55.45
C GLY A 253 -60.78 44.11 -56.05
N ASP A 254 -61.20 43.46 -57.14
CA ASP A 254 -60.51 42.28 -57.68
C ASP A 254 -59.43 42.61 -58.74
N LYS A 255 -59.13 43.89 -59.00
CA LYS A 255 -58.15 44.33 -60.01
C LYS A 255 -56.76 44.69 -59.49
N LEU A 256 -56.46 44.49 -58.21
CA LEU A 256 -55.13 44.79 -57.65
C LEU A 256 -54.50 43.54 -57.01
N GLN A 257 -53.92 42.70 -57.87
CA GLN A 257 -52.78 41.82 -57.56
C GLN A 257 -51.59 42.23 -58.42
#